data_AF-A0A952SR56-F1
#
_entry.id   AF-A0A952SR56-F1
#
_cell.length_a   1.000
_cell.length_b   1.000
_cell.length_c   1.000
_cell.angle_alpha   90.00
_cell.angle_beta   90.00
_cell.angle_gamma   90.00
#
_symmetry.space_group_name_H-M   'P 1'
#
loop_
_entity.id
_entity.type
_entity.pdbx_description
1 polymer ?
#
loop_
_entity_poly.entity_id
_entity_poly.type
_entity_poly.pdbx_seq_one_letter_code
_entity_poly.pdbx_strand_id
1 'polypeptide(L)'
;MRWLTEKHVLYPDLYCWYVLAATLDILMTTIVMTHFDAIEVNLIAAHLIERFGFVGLIPLKFATVVLVVLICEYVGRERHMTGQRVAITAVGLSSLPVVAALAQVGLVMLVL
;
A
#
# COMPACT_ATOMS: atom_id res chain seq x y z
N MET A 1 14.07 -17.15 32.16
CA MET A 1 14.20 -16.46 30.86
C MET A 1 12.80 -16.00 30.42
N ARG A 2 12.30 -14.89 30.99
CA ARG A 2 10.87 -14.48 30.94
C ARG A 2 10.77 -12.96 30.68
N TRP A 3 11.53 -12.47 29.71
CA TRP A 3 11.80 -11.03 29.49
C TRP A 3 11.70 -10.54 28.04
N LEU A 4 11.04 -11.28 27.15
CA LEU A 4 10.49 -10.67 25.93
C LEU A 4 9.02 -10.40 26.23
N THR A 5 8.76 -9.25 26.86
CA THR A 5 7.41 -8.73 27.00
C THR A 5 6.89 -8.51 25.59
N GLU A 6 6.08 -9.46 25.10
CA GLU A 6 5.46 -9.39 23.79
C GLU A 6 4.53 -8.18 23.75
N LYS A 7 5.07 -7.02 23.35
CA LYS A 7 4.26 -5.93 22.84
C LYS A 7 3.70 -6.42 21.52
N HIS A 8 2.60 -7.16 21.60
CA HIS A 8 1.78 -7.49 20.45
C HIS A 8 1.39 -6.17 19.78
N VAL A 9 1.71 -6.08 18.49
CA VAL A 9 1.17 -5.04 17.60
C VAL A 9 -0.36 -5.10 17.68
N LEU A 10 -1.05 -3.97 17.69
CA LEU A 10 -2.49 -3.92 17.98
C LEU A 10 -3.33 -4.70 16.96
N TYR A 11 -2.93 -4.70 15.68
CA TYR A 11 -3.71 -5.28 14.58
C TYR A 11 -2.81 -6.08 13.61
N PRO A 12 -2.22 -7.20 14.05
CA PRO A 12 -1.19 -7.91 13.27
C PRO A 12 -1.70 -8.40 11.90
N ASP A 13 -2.91 -8.97 11.85
CA ASP A 13 -3.50 -9.45 10.60
C ASP A 13 -3.78 -8.31 9.61
N LEU A 14 -4.34 -7.18 10.09
CA LEU A 14 -4.62 -6.02 9.24
C LEU A 14 -3.35 -5.39 8.69
N TYR A 15 -2.28 -5.33 9.50
CA TYR A 15 -0.99 -4.82 9.04
C TYR A 15 -0.35 -5.75 7.99
N CYS A 16 -0.48 -7.08 8.15
CA CYS A 16 -0.03 -8.03 7.14
C CYS A 16 -0.74 -7.82 5.80
N TRP A 17 -2.08 -7.72 5.83
CA TRP A 17 -2.88 -7.42 4.64
C TRP A 17 -2.52 -6.07 4.01
N TYR A 18 -2.21 -5.07 4.83
CA TYR A 18 -1.83 -3.76 4.35
C TYR A 18 -0.48 -3.77 3.63
N VAL A 19 0.52 -4.44 4.20
CA VAL A 19 1.84 -4.62 3.57
C VAL A 19 1.71 -5.40 2.26
N LEU A 20 0.89 -6.46 2.25
CA LEU A 20 0.63 -7.25 1.04
C LEU A 20 -0.01 -6.38 -0.06
N ALA A 21 -1.08 -5.64 0.28
CA ALA A 21 -1.75 -4.76 -0.67
C ALA A 21 -0.82 -3.67 -1.20
N ALA A 22 -0.01 -3.06 -0.33
CA ALA A 22 0.97 -2.04 -0.72
C ALA A 22 2.08 -2.59 -1.63
N THR A 23 2.53 -3.82 -1.38
CA THR A 23 3.55 -4.48 -2.22
C THR A 23 2.96 -4.85 -3.58
N LEU A 24 1.74 -5.40 -3.60
CA LEU A 24 1.04 -5.74 -4.82
C LEU A 24 0.74 -4.49 -5.66
N ASP A 25 0.45 -3.37 -5.01
CA ASP A 25 0.27 -2.07 -5.68
C ASP A 25 1.52 -1.65 -6.44
N ILE A 26 2.70 -1.65 -5.80
CA ILE A 26 3.96 -1.33 -6.47
C ILE A 26 4.19 -2.23 -7.69
N LEU A 27 3.97 -3.53 -7.54
CA LEU A 27 4.16 -4.49 -8.63
C LEU A 27 3.21 -4.20 -9.80
N MET A 28 1.93 -3.99 -9.50
CA MET A 28 0.92 -3.68 -10.51
C MET A 28 1.19 -2.34 -11.19
N THR A 29 1.50 -1.27 -10.44
CA THR A 29 1.86 0.04 -10.99
C THR A 29 3.09 -0.05 -11.89
N THR A 30 4.11 -0.81 -11.48
CA THR A 30 5.31 -1.01 -12.30
C THR A 30 4.95 -1.72 -13.61
N ILE A 31 4.20 -2.83 -13.55
CA ILE A 31 3.79 -3.59 -14.74
C ILE A 31 2.93 -2.73 -15.68
N VAL A 32 1.94 -2.02 -15.13
CA VAL A 32 1.02 -1.20 -15.92
C VAL A 32 1.77 -0.07 -16.62
N MET A 33 2.64 0.66 -15.92
CA MET A 33 3.41 1.72 -16.56
C MET A 33 4.47 1.20 -17.54
N THR A 34 5.11 0.06 -17.27
CA THR A 34 6.13 -0.46 -18.21
C THR A 34 5.53 -1.08 -19.47
N HIS A 35 4.33 -1.65 -19.40
CA HIS A 35 3.75 -2.40 -20.51
C HIS A 35 2.60 -1.68 -21.24
N PHE A 36 1.93 -0.72 -20.61
CA PHE A 36 0.71 -0.11 -21.17
C PHE A 36 0.85 1.40 -21.42
N ASP A 37 2.08 1.94 -21.38
CA ASP A 37 2.39 3.37 -21.59
C ASP A 37 1.49 4.31 -20.77
N ALA A 38 1.10 3.85 -19.57
CA ALA A 38 0.14 4.55 -18.73
C ALA A 38 0.79 5.80 -18.12
N ILE A 39 0.05 6.91 -18.13
CA ILE A 39 0.50 8.18 -17.56
C ILE A 39 0.10 8.22 -16.08
N GLU A 40 1.06 8.45 -15.19
CA GLU A 40 0.82 8.68 -13.77
C GLU A 40 0.09 10.00 -13.56
N VAL A 41 -1.10 9.94 -12.94
CA VAL A 41 -1.89 11.13 -12.61
C VAL A 41 -1.32 11.83 -11.38
N ASN A 42 -0.61 11.11 -10.51
CA ASN A 42 -0.04 11.69 -9.30
C ASN A 42 1.28 12.42 -9.61
N LEU A 43 1.26 13.75 -9.58
CA LEU A 43 2.43 14.62 -9.83
C LEU A 43 3.66 14.24 -8.99
N ILE A 44 3.45 13.78 -7.76
CA ILE A 44 4.55 13.35 -6.89
C ILE A 44 5.17 12.05 -7.42
N ALA A 45 4.33 11.07 -7.78
CA ALA A 45 4.79 9.79 -8.33
C ALA A 45 5.49 10.00 -9.68
N ALA A 46 4.91 10.83 -10.56
CA ALA A 46 5.51 11.20 -11.84
C ALA A 46 6.93 11.79 -11.65
N HIS A 47 7.09 12.74 -10.72
CA HIS A 47 8.40 13.36 -10.46
C HIS A 47 9.42 12.37 -9.87
N LEU A 48 8.98 11.43 -9.03
CA LEU A 48 9.83 10.36 -8.51
C LEU A 48 10.23 9.37 -9.61
N ILE A 49 9.33 9.03 -10.51
CA ILE A 49 9.61 8.15 -11.65
C ILE A 49 10.60 8.82 -12.60
N GLU A 50 10.43 10.10 -12.91
CA GLU A 50 11.37 10.86 -13.76
C GLU A 50 12.79 10.89 -13.17
N ARG A 51 12.93 11.01 -11.84
CA ARG A 51 14.24 11.11 -11.18
C ARG A 51 14.90 9.78 -10.81
N PHE A 52 14.10 8.79 -10.41
CA PHE A 52 14.59 7.55 -9.80
C PHE A 52 14.05 6.29 -10.46
N GLY A 53 13.25 6.43 -11.53
CA GLY A 53 12.48 5.33 -12.12
C GLY A 53 11.46 4.75 -11.13
N PHE A 54 10.95 3.56 -11.45
CA PHE A 54 9.98 2.85 -10.60
C PHE A 54 10.54 2.49 -9.22
N VAL A 55 11.87 2.42 -9.06
CA VAL A 55 12.53 2.16 -7.77
C VAL A 55 12.21 3.27 -6.76
N GLY A 56 11.98 4.51 -7.21
CA GLY A 56 11.58 5.64 -6.36
C GLY A 56 10.20 5.45 -5.70
N LEU A 57 9.31 4.66 -6.29
CA LEU A 57 7.96 4.42 -5.77
C LEU A 57 7.97 3.49 -4.55
N ILE A 58 8.95 2.61 -4.46
CA ILE A 58 9.11 1.63 -3.36
C ILE A 58 9.23 2.35 -2.00
N PRO A 59 10.26 3.21 -1.75
CA PRO A 59 10.40 3.86 -0.46
C PRO A 59 9.24 4.79 -0.15
N LEU A 60 8.63 5.44 -1.15
CA LEU A 60 7.44 6.27 -0.96
C LEU A 60 6.29 5.42 -0.40
N LYS A 61 5.98 4.30 -1.04
CA LYS A 61 4.89 3.42 -0.58
C LYS A 61 5.18 2.84 0.79
N PHE A 62 6.37 2.31 1.04
CA PHE A 62 6.71 1.77 2.36
C PHE A 62 6.75 2.84 3.46
N ALA A 63 7.12 4.09 3.15
CA ALA A 63 7.00 5.21 4.09
C ALA A 63 5.53 5.48 4.46
N THR A 64 4.61 5.43 3.49
CA THR A 64 3.17 5.53 3.80
C THR A 64 2.68 4.36 4.66
N VAL A 65 3.18 3.14 4.40
CA VAL A 65 2.83 1.96 5.19
C VAL A 65 3.24 2.15 6.65
N VAL A 66 4.49 2.54 6.89
CA VAL A 66 5.00 2.80 8.25
C VAL A 66 4.21 3.90 8.92
N LEU A 67 3.94 5.01 8.23
CA LEU A 67 3.18 6.14 8.78
C LEU A 67 1.78 5.72 9.24
N VAL A 68 1.07 4.96 8.41
CA VAL A 68 -0.29 4.49 8.74
C VAL A 68 -0.27 3.51 9.91
N VAL A 69 0.70 2.58 9.96
CA VAL A 69 0.85 1.66 11.09
C VAL A 69 1.08 2.43 12.39
N LEU A 70 1.95 3.45 12.37
CA LEU A 70 2.20 4.33 13.52
C LEU A 70 0.94 5.09 13.95
N ILE A 71 0.16 5.62 13.01
CA ILE A 71 -1.12 6.28 13.31
C ILE A 71 -2.10 5.27 13.94
N CYS A 72 -2.19 4.06 13.40
CA CYS A 72 -3.09 3.02 13.94
C CYS A 72 -2.67 2.60 15.36
N GLU A 73 -1.37 2.48 15.63
CA GLU A 73 -0.85 2.20 16.97
C GLU A 73 -1.14 3.35 17.95
N TYR A 74 -0.89 4.59 17.53
CA TYR A 74 -1.12 5.77 18.37
C TYR A 74 -2.62 5.94 18.70
N VAL A 75 -3.46 5.97 17.66
CA VAL A 75 -4.92 6.16 17.81
C VAL A 75 -5.56 4.94 18.46
N GLY A 76 -5.13 3.72 18.12
CA GLY A 76 -5.67 2.48 18.66
C GLY A 76 -5.40 2.29 20.15
N ARG A 77 -4.31 2.86 20.67
CA ARG A 77 -4.00 2.86 22.11
C ARG A 77 -4.96 3.73 22.93
N GLU A 78 -5.46 4.82 22.36
CA GLU A 78 -6.48 5.66 23.01
C GLU A 78 -7.91 5.17 22.72
N ARG A 79 -8.17 4.77 21.48
CA ARG A 79 -9.49 4.38 20.97
C ARG A 79 -9.37 3.19 20.02
N HIS A 80 -9.45 1.99 20.59
CA HIS A 80 -9.28 0.75 19.84
C HIS A 80 -10.21 0.62 18.62
N MET A 81 -11.48 1.02 18.73
CA MET A 81 -12.41 0.96 17.58
C MET A 81 -12.03 1.93 16.45
N THR A 82 -11.49 3.11 16.77
CA THR A 82 -11.08 4.08 15.76
C THR A 82 -9.80 3.61 15.06
N GLY A 83 -8.81 3.12 15.80
CA GLY A 83 -7.59 2.56 15.23
C GLY A 83 -7.88 1.40 14.26
N GLN A 84 -8.81 0.52 14.61
CA GLN A 84 -9.22 -0.60 13.76
C GLN A 84 -9.88 -0.12 12.46
N ARG A 85 -10.77 0.89 12.53
CA ARG A 85 -11.41 1.46 11.33
C ARG A 85 -10.40 2.14 10.41
N VAL A 86 -9.41 2.82 10.97
CA VAL A 86 -8.32 3.43 10.18
C VAL A 86 -7.52 2.34 9.47
N ALA A 87 -7.16 1.25 10.17
CA ALA A 87 -6.44 0.13 9.58
C ALA A 87 -7.24 -0.56 8.44
N ILE A 88 -8.54 -0.84 8.66
CA ILE A 88 -9.42 -1.41 7.62
C ILE A 88 -9.54 -0.48 6.42
N THR A 89 -9.75 0.81 6.66
CA THR A 89 -9.84 1.81 5.59
C THR A 89 -8.53 1.89 4.80
N ALA A 90 -7.38 1.84 5.47
CA ALA A 90 -6.08 1.89 4.83
C ALA A 90 -5.80 0.67 3.94
N VAL A 91 -6.16 -0.54 4.40
CA VAL A 91 -6.10 -1.77 3.60
C VAL A 91 -6.99 -1.62 2.36
N GLY A 92 -8.24 -1.22 2.55
CA GLY A 92 -9.19 -1.03 1.45
C GLY A 92 -8.72 0.02 0.43
N LEU A 93 -8.21 1.16 0.91
CA LEU A 93 -7.77 2.23 0.03
C LEU A 93 -6.49 1.85 -0.74
N SER A 94 -5.61 1.03 -0.15
CA SER A 94 -4.42 0.52 -0.86
C SER A 94 -4.70 -0.63 -1.81
N SER A 95 -5.83 -1.33 -1.69
CA SER A 95 -6.22 -2.37 -2.66
C SER A 95 -6.96 -1.81 -3.89
N LEU A 96 -7.53 -0.60 -3.82
CA LEU A 96 -8.20 0.04 -4.96
C LEU A 96 -7.33 0.11 -6.24
N PRO A 97 -6.11 0.68 -6.20
CA PRO A 97 -5.26 0.75 -7.39
C PRO A 97 -4.85 -0.62 -7.92
N VAL A 98 -4.62 -1.60 -7.04
CA VAL A 98 -4.37 -3.01 -7.43
C VAL A 98 -5.54 -3.58 -8.22
N VAL A 99 -6.77 -3.42 -7.73
CA VAL A 99 -7.97 -3.94 -8.40
C VAL A 99 -8.18 -3.24 -9.74
N ALA A 100 -7.96 -1.92 -9.80
CA ALA A 100 -8.04 -1.16 -11.04
C ALA A 100 -7.01 -1.65 -12.08
N ALA A 101 -5.76 -1.86 -11.65
CA ALA A 101 -4.70 -2.37 -12.51
C ALA A 101 -5.00 -3.80 -13.01
N LEU A 102 -5.48 -4.69 -12.15
CA LEU A 102 -5.89 -6.04 -12.55
C LEU A 102 -7.04 -6.02 -13.56
N ALA A 103 -8.03 -5.16 -13.34
CA ALA A 103 -9.15 -4.98 -14.27
C ALA A 103 -8.67 -4.45 -15.64
N GLN A 104 -7.76 -3.48 -15.65
CA GLN A 104 -7.17 -2.95 -16.87
C GLN A 104 -6.39 -4.01 -17.65
N VAL A 105 -5.51 -4.78 -16.98
CA VAL A 105 -4.75 -5.86 -17.62
C VAL A 105 -5.69 -6.94 -18.18
N GLY A 106 -6.69 -7.36 -17.40
CA GLY A 106 -7.68 -8.35 -17.85
C GLY A 106 -8.51 -7.88 -19.04
N LEU A 107 -8.90 -6.60 -19.06
CA LEU A 107 -9.62 -6.01 -20.20
C LEU A 107 -8.76 -6.03 -21.47
N VAL A 108 -7.49 -5.63 -21.38
CA VAL A 108 -6.61 -5.64 -22.55
C VAL A 108 -6.37 -7.06 -23.07
N MET A 109 -6.20 -8.03 -22.16
CA MET A 109 -6.02 -9.44 -22.54
C MET A 109 -7.27 -10.05 -23.22
N LEU A 110 -8.47 -9.54 -22.92
CA LEU A 110 -9.70 -9.97 -23.59
C LEU A 110 -9.89 -9.38 -24.99
N VAL A 111 -9.22 -8.26 -25.29
CA VAL A 111 -9.35 -7.53 -26.56
C VAL A 111 -8.27 -7.93 -27.58
N LEU A 112 -7.16 -8.50 -27.12
CA LEU A 112 -6.08 -9.10 -27.93
C LEU A 112 -6.40 -10.53 -28.35
#